data_AF-A0A1H2Q5S1-F1
#
_entry.id   AF-A0A1H2Q5S1-F1
#
_cell.length_a   1.000
_cell.length_b   1.000
_cell.length_c   1.000
_cell.angle_alpha   90.00
_cell.angle_beta   90.00
_cell.angle_gamma   90.00
#
_symmetry.space_group_name_H-M   'P 1'
#
loop_
_entity.id
_entity.type
_entity.pdbx_description
1 polymer ?
#
loop_
_entity_poly.entity_id
_entity_poly.type
_entity_poly.pdbx_seq_one_letter_code
_entity_poly.pdbx_strand_id
1 'polypeptide(L)'
;MNFEVILEDLNKVNINKSQINNEANQYDEIFHFLKYSYKYKAHKDADRKAREIRDFNKLFRFVNNRCDGNLKRTKVKEFCLEWFKKEILSEKQRFNQEIFPKSQKKVKLQIPNLNETDNIKVLDVLMGIFPTENDLEDYIKKLIPGSFGFKYRFKLDSPYFSKDDDEFYIIDNPVMKEKVWKVPIIRGSTWKGMLLKAAREKLKGLIENNNIKEILEYYFSITRIFGTGSKEYREIEEEIKKFIDEKENKDEDLLIKQLIKYALSDLGLNLNIKRDGRRVAEQIFEQITKHNEELCNNGNIFTVKRGRAVFYPTYFEEVSLEVINPHNRNTKAGSSPIYYEVVPSGSEGFVQIVYIPYDAIVLSKEELEKQVELDRRILEGLIRYAIEEIGIGAKTKLGWGKATIIKSSEDNMEGVGDE
;
A
#
# COMPACT_ATOMS: atom_id res chain seq x y z
N MET A 1 -18.93 -13.63 10.13
CA MET A 1 -18.77 -14.46 8.91
C MET A 1 -18.73 -15.92 9.35
N ASN A 2 -19.70 -16.73 8.92
CA ASN A 2 -19.78 -18.14 9.29
C ASN A 2 -18.85 -18.96 8.38
N PHE A 3 -18.19 -19.99 8.92
CA PHE A 3 -17.18 -20.80 8.22
C PHE A 3 -17.71 -21.44 6.91
N GLU A 4 -19.03 -21.67 6.84
CA GLU A 4 -19.74 -22.20 5.67
C GLU A 4 -19.74 -21.23 4.47
N VAL A 5 -19.81 -19.92 4.70
CA VAL A 5 -19.81 -18.89 3.63
C VAL A 5 -18.45 -18.84 2.93
N ILE A 6 -17.37 -19.00 3.70
CA ILE A 6 -16.00 -19.03 3.18
C ILE A 6 -15.80 -20.26 2.27
N LEU A 7 -16.41 -21.41 2.62
CA LEU A 7 -16.32 -22.62 1.82
C LEU A 7 -17.09 -22.53 0.50
N GLU A 8 -18.25 -21.87 0.47
CA GLU A 8 -18.98 -21.61 -0.78
C GLU A 8 -18.20 -20.70 -1.74
N ASP A 9 -17.57 -19.63 -1.24
CA ASP A 9 -16.77 -18.73 -2.08
C ASP A 9 -15.47 -19.38 -2.56
N LEU A 10 -14.86 -20.27 -1.76
CA LEU A 10 -13.71 -21.08 -2.20
C LEU A 10 -14.09 -22.11 -3.27
N ASN A 11 -15.31 -22.66 -3.25
CA ASN A 11 -15.79 -23.62 -4.26
C ASN A 11 -16.05 -22.99 -5.63
N LYS A 12 -16.27 -21.66 -5.70
CA LYS A 12 -16.39 -20.92 -6.97
C LYS A 12 -15.05 -20.77 -7.71
N VAL A 13 -13.92 -20.91 -7.00
CA VAL A 13 -12.58 -20.89 -7.59
C VAL A 13 -12.27 -22.30 -8.11
N ASN A 14 -12.42 -22.50 -9.42
CA ASN A 14 -12.40 -23.78 -10.10
C ASN A 14 -10.97 -24.41 -10.13
N ILE A 15 -10.55 -25.06 -9.04
CA ILE A 15 -9.22 -25.68 -8.92
C ILE A 15 -9.20 -27.03 -9.66
N ASN A 16 -8.79 -26.99 -10.92
CA ASN A 16 -8.56 -28.20 -11.72
C ASN A 16 -7.26 -28.90 -11.27
N LYS A 17 -7.39 -30.18 -10.88
CA LYS A 17 -6.28 -31.09 -10.61
C LYS A 17 -5.63 -31.54 -11.92
N SER A 18 -4.52 -30.94 -12.33
CA SER A 18 -3.57 -31.63 -13.21
C SER A 18 -2.20 -30.94 -13.26
N GLN A 19 -1.16 -31.78 -13.29
CA GLN A 19 0.26 -31.52 -13.57
C GLN A 19 1.17 -31.29 -12.36
N ILE A 20 1.42 -32.39 -11.66
CA ILE A 20 2.68 -32.65 -10.96
C ILE A 20 3.68 -33.13 -12.02
N ASN A 21 4.69 -32.32 -12.35
CA ASN A 21 6.09 -32.73 -12.58
C ASN A 21 6.94 -31.60 -13.19
N ASN A 22 8.14 -31.43 -12.60
CA ASN A 22 9.32 -30.67 -13.05
C ASN A 22 9.23 -29.15 -12.79
N GLU A 23 10.17 -28.48 -12.10
CA GLU A 23 11.64 -28.54 -12.18
C GLU A 23 12.31 -28.25 -10.83
N ALA A 24 13.52 -28.78 -10.64
CA ALA A 24 14.29 -28.73 -9.39
C ALA A 24 14.84 -27.32 -9.04
N ASN A 25 14.50 -26.88 -7.82
CA ASN A 25 15.15 -25.94 -6.89
C ASN A 25 16.37 -25.10 -7.32
N GLN A 26 16.21 -24.21 -8.30
CA GLN A 26 17.14 -23.07 -8.50
C GLN A 26 17.16 -22.10 -7.30
N TYR A 27 16.08 -22.05 -6.51
CA TYR A 27 15.94 -21.18 -5.35
C TYR A 27 16.84 -21.61 -4.19
N ASP A 28 17.05 -22.92 -3.99
CA ASP A 28 17.89 -23.43 -2.91
C ASP A 28 19.34 -22.94 -3.03
N GLU A 29 19.89 -22.88 -4.25
CA GLU A 29 21.27 -22.46 -4.48
C GLU A 29 21.49 -20.97 -4.18
N ILE A 30 20.54 -20.12 -4.54
CA ILE A 30 20.57 -18.67 -4.25
C ILE A 30 20.41 -18.44 -2.75
N PHE A 31 19.48 -19.14 -2.09
CA PHE A 31 19.33 -19.09 -0.64
C PHE A 31 20.60 -19.58 0.09
N HIS A 32 21.25 -20.64 -0.40
CA HIS A 32 22.53 -21.10 0.12
C HIS A 32 23.62 -20.04 -0.07
N PHE A 33 23.75 -19.43 -1.25
CA PHE A 33 24.70 -18.34 -1.49
C PHE A 33 24.48 -17.17 -0.52
N LEU A 34 23.25 -16.72 -0.34
CA LEU A 34 22.91 -15.62 0.57
C LEU A 34 23.23 -15.97 2.03
N LYS A 35 22.83 -17.16 2.50
CA LYS A 35 23.15 -17.69 3.83
C LYS A 35 24.65 -17.68 4.14
N TYR A 36 25.48 -18.00 3.15
CA TYR A 36 26.92 -18.12 3.32
C TYR A 36 27.66 -16.79 3.11
N SER A 37 27.28 -15.99 2.11
CA SER A 37 27.96 -14.73 1.75
C SER A 37 28.12 -13.76 2.94
N TYR A 38 27.07 -13.59 3.75
CA TYR A 38 27.11 -12.70 4.90
C TYR A 38 28.12 -13.16 5.97
N LYS A 39 28.14 -14.47 6.23
CA LYS A 39 29.05 -15.10 7.21
C LYS A 39 30.52 -14.83 6.91
N TYR A 40 30.92 -14.84 5.64
CA TYR A 40 32.32 -14.64 5.26
C TYR A 40 32.70 -13.17 5.07
N LYS A 41 31.72 -12.31 4.76
CA LYS A 41 31.92 -10.86 4.69
C LYS A 41 32.18 -10.25 6.07
N ALA A 42 31.56 -10.80 7.12
CA ALA A 42 31.76 -10.39 8.51
C ALA A 42 32.85 -11.20 9.25
N HIS A 43 33.56 -12.11 8.58
CA HIS A 43 34.56 -12.96 9.21
C HIS A 43 35.87 -12.17 9.49
N LYS A 44 36.57 -12.49 10.59
CA LYS A 44 37.85 -11.84 10.96
C LYS A 44 38.95 -11.91 9.88
N ASP A 45 38.86 -12.91 9.01
CA ASP A 45 39.78 -13.13 7.90
C ASP A 45 39.21 -12.67 6.54
N ALA A 46 38.15 -11.86 6.52
CA ALA A 46 37.40 -11.46 5.30
C ALA A 46 38.30 -10.95 4.15
N ASP A 47 39.34 -10.17 4.46
CA ASP A 47 40.26 -9.59 3.48
C ASP A 47 41.48 -10.46 3.14
N ARG A 48 41.69 -11.57 3.87
CA ARG A 48 42.75 -12.53 3.55
C ARG A 48 42.38 -13.38 2.35
N LYS A 49 43.39 -13.88 1.63
CA LYS A 49 43.13 -14.79 0.51
C LYS A 49 42.69 -16.14 1.05
N ALA A 50 41.74 -16.78 0.38
CA ALA A 50 41.19 -18.05 0.85
C ALA A 50 42.25 -19.16 0.96
N ARG A 51 43.31 -19.13 0.14
CA ARG A 51 44.49 -20.02 0.22
C ARG A 51 45.30 -19.89 1.51
N GLU A 52 45.19 -18.77 2.21
CA GLU A 52 45.93 -18.48 3.45
C GLU A 52 45.20 -19.02 4.68
N ILE A 53 43.98 -19.55 4.51
CA ILE A 53 43.18 -20.15 5.58
C ILE A 53 43.62 -21.59 5.82
N ARG A 54 44.21 -21.85 7.00
CA ARG A 54 44.68 -23.20 7.40
C ARG A 54 43.55 -24.25 7.39
N ASP A 55 42.36 -23.89 7.86
CA ASP A 55 41.19 -24.77 7.95
C ASP A 55 40.17 -24.51 6.82
N PHE A 56 40.64 -24.31 5.58
CA PHE A 56 39.81 -23.93 4.44
C PHE A 56 38.53 -24.79 4.30
N ASN A 57 38.63 -26.12 4.37
CA ASN A 57 37.47 -27.03 4.25
C ASN A 57 36.49 -26.94 5.45
N LYS A 58 36.95 -26.54 6.64
CA LYS A 58 36.05 -26.30 7.78
C LYS A 58 35.37 -24.94 7.66
N LEU A 59 36.06 -23.94 7.11
CA LEU A 59 35.52 -22.61 6.89
C LEU A 59 34.48 -22.65 5.76
N PHE A 60 34.80 -23.29 4.63
CA PHE A 60 33.94 -23.42 3.45
C PHE A 60 33.40 -24.86 3.32
N ARG A 61 32.55 -25.28 4.26
CA ARG A 61 32.01 -26.66 4.32
C ARG A 61 31.18 -27.07 3.10
N PHE A 62 30.71 -26.11 2.33
CA PHE A 62 29.91 -26.33 1.13
C PHE A 62 30.76 -26.63 -0.11
N VAL A 63 32.09 -26.50 -0.02
CA VAL A 63 33.01 -26.74 -1.15
C VAL A 63 33.41 -28.20 -1.15
N ASN A 64 33.09 -28.92 -2.23
CA ASN A 64 33.57 -30.30 -2.43
C ASN A 64 35.10 -30.33 -2.55
N ASN A 65 35.73 -31.45 -2.20
CA ASN A 65 37.19 -31.61 -1.95
C ASN A 65 38.14 -31.15 -3.08
N ARG A 66 37.66 -30.76 -4.27
CA ARG A 66 38.47 -30.22 -5.38
C ARG A 66 38.09 -28.77 -5.69
N CYS A 67 38.58 -27.83 -4.89
CA CYS A 67 38.48 -26.40 -5.20
C CYS A 67 39.66 -25.94 -6.07
N ASP A 68 39.35 -25.27 -7.20
CA ASP A 68 40.33 -24.66 -8.10
C ASP A 68 41.30 -23.71 -7.37
N GLY A 69 42.58 -23.78 -7.73
CA GLY A 69 43.63 -22.90 -7.22
C GLY A 69 43.41 -21.42 -7.54
N ASN A 70 42.70 -21.08 -8.63
CA ASN A 70 42.33 -19.70 -8.94
C ASN A 70 41.27 -19.15 -7.98
N LEU A 71 40.28 -19.96 -7.61
CA LEU A 71 39.28 -19.58 -6.60
C LEU A 71 39.94 -19.34 -5.24
N LYS A 72 40.94 -20.15 -4.86
CA LYS A 72 41.67 -19.94 -3.61
C LYS A 72 42.51 -18.65 -3.57
N ARG A 73 42.72 -17.96 -4.69
CA ARG A 73 43.41 -16.65 -4.72
C ARG A 73 42.50 -15.48 -4.37
N THR A 74 41.18 -15.67 -4.39
CA THR A 74 40.19 -14.66 -4.02
C THR A 74 40.19 -14.40 -2.52
N LYS A 75 39.69 -13.23 -2.09
CA LYS A 75 39.53 -12.93 -0.66
C LYS A 75 38.43 -13.78 -0.05
N VAL A 76 38.51 -14.09 1.25
CA VAL A 76 37.49 -14.88 1.96
C VAL A 76 36.08 -14.31 1.78
N LYS A 77 35.93 -12.98 1.81
CA LYS A 77 34.64 -12.30 1.58
C LYS A 77 34.10 -12.43 0.16
N GLU A 78 34.97 -12.65 -0.82
CA GLU A 78 34.65 -12.77 -2.25
C GLU A 78 34.57 -14.24 -2.70
N PHE A 79 35.19 -15.15 -1.92
CA PHE A 79 35.37 -16.55 -2.26
C PHE A 79 34.05 -17.26 -2.56
N CYS A 80 33.02 -17.04 -1.75
CA CYS A 80 31.72 -17.67 -1.96
C CYS A 80 31.08 -17.22 -3.27
N LEU A 81 31.13 -15.92 -3.58
CA LEU A 81 30.57 -15.39 -4.82
C LEU A 81 31.29 -15.97 -6.04
N GLU A 82 32.61 -16.00 -6.01
CA GLU A 82 33.40 -16.53 -7.13
C GLU A 82 33.25 -18.04 -7.29
N TRP A 83 33.16 -18.78 -6.17
CA TRP A 83 32.89 -20.22 -6.20
C TRP A 83 31.50 -20.51 -6.76
N PHE A 84 30.47 -19.82 -6.30
CA PHE A 84 29.09 -19.98 -6.77
C PHE A 84 28.93 -19.58 -8.24
N LYS A 85 29.56 -18.46 -8.67
CA LYS A 85 29.61 -18.11 -10.09
C LYS A 85 30.16 -19.26 -10.90
N LYS A 86 31.25 -19.89 -10.46
CA LYS A 86 31.89 -20.94 -11.22
C LYS A 86 31.09 -22.25 -11.25
N GLU A 87 30.61 -22.72 -10.11
CA GLU A 87 29.86 -23.99 -10.01
C GLU A 87 28.50 -23.88 -10.71
N ILE A 88 27.70 -22.85 -10.38
CA ILE A 88 26.37 -22.66 -11.00
C ILE A 88 26.52 -22.39 -12.50
N LEU A 89 27.44 -21.53 -12.95
CA LEU A 89 27.58 -21.25 -14.40
C LEU A 89 28.10 -22.47 -15.19
N SER A 90 28.86 -23.38 -14.56
CA SER A 90 29.41 -24.55 -15.25
C SER A 90 28.36 -25.60 -15.63
N GLU A 91 27.34 -25.83 -14.79
CA GLU A 91 26.20 -26.68 -15.15
C GLU A 91 25.26 -25.97 -16.13
N LYS A 92 25.10 -24.65 -15.96
CA LYS A 92 24.16 -23.84 -16.75
C LYS A 92 24.66 -23.46 -18.14
N GLN A 93 25.94 -23.60 -18.46
CA GLN A 93 26.47 -23.35 -19.81
C GLN A 93 25.91 -24.32 -20.87
N ARG A 94 25.37 -25.48 -20.47
CA ARG A 94 24.67 -26.41 -21.39
C ARG A 94 23.22 -26.02 -21.71
N PHE A 95 22.64 -25.06 -20.99
CA PHE A 95 21.20 -24.73 -21.10
C PHE A 95 20.93 -23.23 -21.42
N ASN A 96 21.96 -22.38 -21.44
CA ASN A 96 21.81 -20.91 -21.42
C ASN A 96 22.06 -20.15 -22.73
N GLN A 97 22.04 -20.80 -23.91
CA GLN A 97 21.98 -20.01 -25.14
C GLN A 97 20.57 -19.46 -25.45
N GLU A 98 19.51 -19.86 -24.72
CA GLU A 98 18.14 -19.33 -24.94
C GLU A 98 17.42 -18.73 -23.71
N ILE A 99 17.96 -18.80 -22.47
CA ILE A 99 17.20 -18.45 -21.25
C ILE A 99 17.67 -17.17 -20.52
N PHE A 100 18.58 -16.38 -21.10
CA PHE A 100 18.89 -15.05 -20.54
C PHE A 100 18.46 -13.90 -21.46
N PRO A 101 17.15 -13.61 -21.57
CA PRO A 101 16.75 -12.27 -21.97
C PRO A 101 17.15 -11.29 -20.87
N LYS A 102 17.63 -10.11 -21.29
CA LYS A 102 18.13 -8.98 -20.48
C LYS A 102 17.08 -8.32 -19.56
N SER A 103 15.97 -8.98 -19.27
CA SER A 103 14.88 -8.46 -18.42
C SER A 103 15.10 -8.80 -16.95
N GLN A 104 14.94 -7.82 -16.07
CA GLN A 104 15.01 -7.92 -14.61
C GLN A 104 14.25 -9.16 -14.10
N LYS A 105 14.92 -10.00 -13.30
CA LYS A 105 14.36 -11.28 -12.79
C LYS A 105 13.23 -11.01 -11.79
N LYS A 106 11.99 -11.22 -12.22
CA LYS A 106 10.83 -11.34 -11.33
C LYS A 106 10.77 -12.75 -10.74
N VAL A 107 10.33 -12.87 -9.49
CA VAL A 107 10.12 -14.15 -8.80
C VAL A 107 8.67 -14.23 -8.37
N LYS A 108 7.95 -15.26 -8.85
CA LYS A 108 6.60 -15.58 -8.39
C LYS A 108 6.66 -16.29 -7.03
N LEU A 109 5.86 -15.83 -6.06
CA LEU A 109 5.80 -16.39 -4.72
C LEU A 109 4.76 -17.51 -4.65
N GLN A 110 5.14 -18.61 -4.03
CA GLN A 110 4.23 -19.70 -3.70
C GLN A 110 3.88 -19.64 -2.21
N ILE A 111 2.58 -19.62 -1.91
CA ILE A 111 2.13 -19.76 -0.53
C ILE A 111 2.23 -21.26 -0.16
N PRO A 112 2.91 -21.62 0.95
CA PRO A 112 3.02 -23.01 1.36
C PRO A 112 1.63 -23.67 1.49
N ASN A 113 1.46 -24.84 0.86
CA ASN A 113 0.23 -25.66 0.83
C ASN A 113 -0.92 -25.16 -0.07
N LEU A 114 -0.69 -24.16 -0.93
CA LEU A 114 -1.62 -23.78 -2.00
C LEU A 114 -1.00 -24.12 -3.37
N ASN A 115 -1.76 -24.79 -4.25
CA ASN A 115 -1.29 -25.15 -5.59
C ASN A 115 -1.09 -23.88 -6.45
N GLU A 116 -0.14 -23.92 -7.38
CA GLU A 116 0.51 -22.78 -8.08
C GLU A 116 -0.41 -21.77 -8.81
N THR A 117 -1.72 -22.02 -8.87
CA THR A 117 -2.67 -21.27 -9.70
C THR A 117 -3.62 -20.33 -8.96
N ASP A 118 -3.76 -20.40 -7.62
CA ASP A 118 -4.79 -19.61 -6.90
C ASP A 118 -4.32 -18.97 -5.56
N ASN A 119 -3.01 -18.73 -5.40
CA ASN A 119 -2.44 -18.20 -4.15
C ASN A 119 -3.08 -16.86 -3.69
N ILE A 120 -3.15 -15.86 -4.57
CA ILE A 120 -3.76 -14.58 -4.21
C ILE A 120 -5.27 -14.68 -4.12
N LYS A 121 -5.95 -15.44 -4.99
CA LYS A 121 -7.42 -15.51 -4.96
C LYS A 121 -7.94 -16.06 -3.64
N VAL A 122 -7.29 -17.09 -3.09
CA VAL A 122 -7.64 -17.63 -1.77
C VAL A 122 -7.41 -16.58 -0.68
N LEU A 123 -6.28 -15.87 -0.74
CA LEU A 123 -5.96 -14.82 0.23
C LEU A 123 -6.93 -13.64 0.14
N ASP A 124 -7.29 -13.24 -1.07
CA ASP A 124 -8.26 -12.20 -1.37
C ASP A 124 -9.60 -12.53 -0.70
N VAL A 125 -10.13 -13.73 -0.94
CA VAL A 125 -11.38 -14.19 -0.31
C VAL A 125 -11.28 -14.18 1.21
N LEU A 126 -10.20 -14.72 1.79
CA LEU A 126 -9.99 -14.72 3.24
C LEU A 126 -9.95 -13.32 3.85
N MET A 127 -9.46 -12.33 3.08
CA MET A 127 -9.31 -10.94 3.49
C MET A 127 -10.52 -10.08 3.10
N GLY A 128 -11.58 -10.69 2.58
CA GLY A 128 -12.82 -10.00 2.17
C GLY A 128 -12.66 -9.18 0.88
N ILE A 129 -11.64 -9.47 0.08
CA ILE A 129 -11.49 -8.96 -1.28
C ILE A 129 -12.31 -9.87 -2.20
N PHE A 130 -13.32 -9.29 -2.83
CA PHE A 130 -14.26 -10.04 -3.66
C PHE A 130 -13.59 -10.47 -4.96
N PRO A 131 -13.70 -11.74 -5.41
CA PRO A 131 -13.06 -12.19 -6.65
C PRO A 131 -13.56 -11.44 -7.89
N THR A 132 -14.87 -11.21 -7.96
CA THR A 132 -15.53 -10.52 -9.08
C THR A 132 -16.26 -9.27 -8.63
N GLU A 133 -16.64 -8.43 -9.59
CA GLU A 133 -17.46 -7.24 -9.32
C GLU A 133 -18.87 -7.61 -8.87
N ASN A 134 -19.46 -8.65 -9.46
CA ASN A 134 -20.78 -9.16 -9.08
C ASN A 134 -20.80 -9.61 -7.61
N ASP A 135 -19.74 -10.25 -7.13
CA ASP A 135 -19.65 -10.65 -5.71
C ASP A 135 -19.60 -9.41 -4.79
N LEU A 136 -18.92 -8.34 -5.20
CA LEU A 136 -18.91 -7.07 -4.47
C LEU A 136 -20.30 -6.41 -4.50
N GLU A 137 -20.95 -6.35 -5.66
CA GLU A 137 -22.30 -5.80 -5.81
C GLU A 137 -23.31 -6.55 -4.92
N ASP A 138 -23.30 -7.88 -4.94
CA ASP A 138 -24.15 -8.72 -4.09
C ASP A 138 -23.88 -8.52 -2.60
N TYR A 139 -22.65 -8.16 -2.23
CA TYR A 139 -22.34 -7.76 -0.87
C TYR A 139 -22.87 -6.37 -0.54
N ILE A 140 -22.70 -5.38 -1.43
CA ILE A 140 -23.22 -4.02 -1.25
C ILE A 140 -24.74 -4.02 -1.07
N LYS A 141 -25.48 -4.80 -1.87
CA LYS A 141 -26.95 -4.97 -1.79
C LYS A 141 -27.46 -5.47 -0.43
N LYS A 142 -26.58 -6.03 0.40
CA LYS A 142 -26.90 -6.54 1.74
C LYS A 142 -26.59 -5.51 2.84
N LEU A 143 -25.98 -4.38 2.49
CA LEU A 143 -25.62 -3.31 3.42
C LEU A 143 -26.77 -2.31 3.57
N ILE A 144 -26.55 -1.29 4.40
CA ILE A 144 -27.53 -0.23 4.61
C ILE A 144 -27.64 0.67 3.37
N PRO A 145 -28.80 1.32 3.13
CA PRO A 145 -28.98 2.24 2.01
C PRO A 145 -27.88 3.31 1.94
N GLY A 146 -27.47 3.64 0.71
CA GLY A 146 -26.36 4.57 0.46
C GLY A 146 -24.97 3.96 0.60
N SER A 147 -24.86 2.66 0.88
CA SER A 147 -23.61 1.92 0.72
C SER A 147 -23.22 1.78 -0.75
N PHE A 148 -21.93 1.84 -1.03
CA PHE A 148 -21.40 1.59 -2.38
C PHE A 148 -19.99 0.98 -2.33
N GLY A 149 -19.59 0.36 -3.45
CA GLY A 149 -18.26 -0.25 -3.61
C GLY A 149 -17.48 0.34 -4.79
N PHE A 150 -16.16 0.38 -4.66
CA PHE A 150 -15.22 0.56 -5.76
C PHE A 150 -14.32 -0.66 -5.87
N LYS A 151 -14.17 -1.17 -7.10
CA LYS A 151 -13.15 -2.16 -7.44
C LYS A 151 -12.48 -1.73 -8.74
N TYR A 152 -11.18 -1.46 -8.67
CA TYR A 152 -10.38 -1.09 -9.83
C TYR A 152 -9.20 -2.03 -9.96
N ARG A 153 -9.03 -2.62 -11.14
CA ARG A 153 -7.78 -3.29 -11.51
C ARG A 153 -6.77 -2.23 -11.94
N PHE A 154 -5.55 -2.33 -11.45
CA PHE A 154 -4.45 -1.47 -11.88
C PHE A 154 -3.20 -2.28 -12.18
N LYS A 155 -2.34 -1.70 -13.02
CA LYS A 155 -1.03 -2.24 -13.34
C LYS A 155 0.04 -1.25 -12.90
N LEU A 156 1.06 -1.75 -12.22
CA LEU A 156 2.23 -0.94 -11.86
C LEU A 156 3.02 -0.60 -13.11
N ASP A 157 3.23 0.69 -13.37
CA ASP A 157 4.11 1.18 -14.45
C ASP A 157 5.57 1.22 -13.99
N SER A 158 5.79 1.38 -12.68
CA SER A 158 7.11 1.36 -12.05
C SER A 158 7.12 0.47 -10.80
N PRO A 159 8.30 0.05 -10.32
CA PRO A 159 8.39 -0.80 -9.14
C PRO A 159 7.70 -0.19 -7.92
N TYR A 160 6.99 -1.00 -7.16
CA TYR A 160 6.39 -0.61 -5.88
C TYR A 160 7.28 -1.03 -4.71
N PHE A 161 7.45 -0.11 -3.76
CA PHE A 161 8.15 -0.38 -2.52
C PHE A 161 7.44 0.27 -1.34
N SER A 162 7.23 -0.51 -0.31
CA SER A 162 7.00 -0.03 1.05
C SER A 162 7.93 -0.83 1.94
N LYS A 163 8.61 -0.21 2.90
CA LYS A 163 9.62 -0.90 3.70
C LYS A 163 8.93 -1.78 4.75
N ASP A 164 9.27 -3.07 4.80
CA ASP A 164 8.88 -3.95 5.90
C ASP A 164 9.68 -3.66 7.18
N ASP A 165 9.09 -3.97 8.33
CA ASP A 165 9.68 -3.77 9.66
C ASP A 165 10.44 -5.03 10.16
N ASP A 166 10.67 -6.02 9.28
CA ASP A 166 11.41 -7.25 9.59
C ASP A 166 12.92 -6.98 9.71
N GLU A 167 13.37 -6.74 10.94
CA GLU A 167 14.76 -6.40 11.28
C GLU A 167 15.77 -7.51 10.93
N PHE A 168 15.32 -8.76 10.78
CA PHE A 168 16.18 -9.92 10.53
C PHE A 168 16.08 -10.43 9.08
N TYR A 169 15.53 -9.63 8.17
CA TYR A 169 15.42 -10.01 6.77
C TYR A 169 16.77 -10.03 6.04
N ILE A 170 16.88 -10.86 5.01
CA ILE A 170 18.13 -11.13 4.29
C ILE A 170 18.61 -9.89 3.50
N ILE A 171 17.68 -9.03 3.10
CA ILE A 171 17.93 -7.79 2.35
C ILE A 171 17.64 -6.61 3.29
N ASP A 172 18.49 -5.57 3.27
CA ASP A 172 18.36 -4.40 4.15
C ASP A 172 17.04 -3.62 3.98
N ASN A 173 16.49 -3.65 2.76
CA ASN A 173 15.22 -2.99 2.41
C ASN A 173 14.24 -4.03 1.85
N PRO A 174 13.61 -4.86 2.71
CA PRO A 174 12.52 -5.74 2.31
C PRO A 174 11.32 -4.96 1.85
N VAL A 175 10.60 -5.48 0.84
CA VAL A 175 9.27 -4.98 0.54
C VAL A 175 8.30 -5.47 1.60
N MET A 176 7.33 -4.63 1.93
CA MET A 176 6.26 -4.89 2.87
C MET A 176 5.53 -6.18 2.55
N LYS A 177 5.51 -7.13 3.50
CA LYS A 177 4.81 -8.40 3.35
C LYS A 177 3.76 -8.61 4.43
N GLU A 178 2.77 -9.42 4.08
CA GLU A 178 1.85 -10.01 5.06
C GLU A 178 2.65 -10.96 5.97
N LYS A 179 2.32 -11.00 7.28
CA LYS A 179 3.14 -11.64 8.30
C LYS A 179 3.17 -13.17 8.22
N VAL A 180 2.06 -13.79 7.86
CA VAL A 180 1.86 -15.24 7.82
C VAL A 180 2.33 -15.81 6.48
N TRP A 181 1.79 -15.30 5.37
CA TRP A 181 2.04 -15.87 4.04
C TRP A 181 3.24 -15.27 3.33
N LYS A 182 3.81 -14.18 3.88
CA LYS A 182 5.02 -13.52 3.38
C LYS A 182 4.92 -13.06 1.92
N VAL A 183 3.70 -12.75 1.48
CA VAL A 183 3.41 -12.13 0.17
C VAL A 183 3.43 -10.60 0.27
N PRO A 184 3.97 -9.88 -0.73
CA PRO A 184 3.98 -8.43 -0.74
C PRO A 184 2.57 -7.85 -0.68
N ILE A 185 2.42 -6.74 0.04
CA ILE A 185 1.12 -6.16 0.34
C ILE A 185 1.17 -4.63 0.32
N ILE A 186 0.15 -4.00 -0.27
CA ILE A 186 -0.25 -2.63 0.08
C ILE A 186 -1.34 -2.75 1.15
N ARG A 187 -1.08 -2.24 2.35
CA ARG A 187 -2.07 -2.30 3.45
C ARG A 187 -3.24 -1.36 3.17
N GLY A 188 -4.42 -1.68 3.69
CA GLY A 188 -5.57 -0.76 3.66
C GLY A 188 -5.26 0.61 4.28
N SER A 189 -4.43 0.66 5.32
CA SER A 189 -3.94 1.92 5.89
C SER A 189 -3.03 2.71 4.94
N THR A 190 -2.27 2.03 4.08
CA THR A 190 -1.45 2.67 3.04
C THR A 190 -2.34 3.28 1.96
N TRP A 191 -3.38 2.58 1.51
CA TRP A 191 -4.40 3.15 0.61
C TRP A 191 -5.06 4.38 1.22
N LYS A 192 -5.53 4.26 2.47
CA LYS A 192 -6.13 5.37 3.21
C LYS A 192 -5.21 6.60 3.28
N GLY A 193 -3.96 6.41 3.70
CA GLY A 193 -2.98 7.49 3.83
C GLY A 193 -2.65 8.15 2.48
N MET A 194 -2.52 7.35 1.42
CA MET A 194 -2.28 7.86 0.07
C MET A 194 -3.46 8.69 -0.45
N LEU A 195 -4.69 8.23 -0.25
CA LEU A 195 -5.89 8.95 -0.68
C LEU A 195 -6.12 10.23 0.14
N LEU A 196 -5.78 10.24 1.43
CA LEU A 196 -5.76 11.47 2.23
C LEU A 196 -4.71 12.47 1.74
N LYS A 197 -3.54 11.99 1.34
CA LYS A 197 -2.52 12.85 0.73
C LYS A 197 -3.03 13.46 -0.59
N ALA A 198 -3.65 12.66 -1.45
CA ALA A 198 -4.34 13.15 -2.65
C ALA A 198 -5.42 14.18 -2.29
N ALA A 199 -6.19 13.92 -1.23
CA ALA A 199 -7.26 14.79 -0.80
C ALA A 199 -6.74 16.16 -0.37
N ARG A 200 -5.62 16.17 0.36
CA ARG A 200 -4.90 17.37 0.78
C ARG A 200 -4.38 18.20 -0.41
N GLU A 201 -3.77 17.55 -1.41
CA GLU A 201 -3.29 18.23 -2.61
C GLU A 201 -4.45 18.89 -3.39
N LYS A 202 -5.58 18.20 -3.54
CA LYS A 202 -6.79 18.80 -4.13
C LYS A 202 -7.37 19.93 -3.29
N LEU A 203 -7.40 19.79 -1.96
CA LEU A 203 -7.91 20.83 -1.08
C LEU A 203 -7.15 22.15 -1.24
N LYS A 204 -5.81 22.10 -1.36
CA LYS A 204 -4.99 23.29 -1.60
C LYS A 204 -5.40 24.02 -2.88
N GLY A 205 -5.63 23.28 -3.97
CA GLY A 205 -6.12 23.87 -5.22
C GLY A 205 -7.52 24.50 -5.07
N LEU A 206 -8.41 23.91 -4.26
CA LEU A 206 -9.72 24.51 -3.96
C LEU A 206 -9.60 25.79 -3.13
N ILE A 207 -8.68 25.83 -2.16
CA ILE A 207 -8.41 27.01 -1.34
C ILE A 207 -7.91 28.17 -2.21
N GLU A 208 -7.07 27.90 -3.21
CA GLU A 208 -6.61 28.91 -4.18
C GLU A 208 -7.77 29.53 -4.99
N ASN A 209 -8.80 28.74 -5.30
CA ASN A 209 -10.01 29.21 -6.00
C ASN A 209 -10.96 30.01 -5.09
N ASN A 210 -10.74 30.01 -3.78
CA ASN A 210 -11.41 30.82 -2.76
C ASN A 210 -12.93 30.63 -2.62
N ASN A 211 -13.49 29.51 -3.11
CA ASN A 211 -14.92 29.18 -3.00
C ASN A 211 -15.24 28.49 -1.66
N ILE A 212 -15.70 29.26 -0.67
CA ILE A 212 -15.94 28.80 0.71
C ILE A 212 -16.86 27.58 0.77
N LYS A 213 -17.95 27.59 0.00
CA LYS A 213 -18.94 26.51 0.04
C LYS A 213 -18.31 25.20 -0.42
N GLU A 214 -17.62 25.23 -1.56
CA GLU A 214 -16.98 24.06 -2.16
C GLU A 214 -15.85 23.52 -1.26
N ILE A 215 -15.05 24.40 -0.67
CA ILE A 215 -13.96 24.02 0.27
C ILE A 215 -14.52 23.28 1.48
N LEU A 216 -15.58 23.80 2.10
CA LEU A 216 -16.18 23.17 3.29
C LEU A 216 -16.94 21.89 2.95
N GLU A 217 -17.70 21.87 1.85
CA GLU A 217 -18.37 20.65 1.38
C GLU A 217 -17.37 19.53 1.10
N TYR A 218 -16.24 19.86 0.47
CA TYR A 218 -15.14 18.94 0.25
C TYR A 218 -14.53 18.47 1.57
N TYR A 219 -14.19 19.38 2.49
CA TYR A 219 -13.64 19.04 3.81
C TYR A 219 -14.55 18.08 4.58
N PHE A 220 -15.85 18.39 4.68
CA PHE A 220 -16.81 17.53 5.37
C PHE A 220 -16.94 16.16 4.71
N SER A 221 -16.88 16.09 3.38
CA SER A 221 -16.83 14.81 2.66
C SER A 221 -15.58 14.00 3.03
N ILE A 222 -14.40 14.63 3.06
CA ILE A 222 -13.16 13.97 3.52
C ILE A 222 -13.29 13.47 4.96
N THR A 223 -13.86 14.27 5.87
CA THR A 223 -14.12 13.84 7.25
C THR A 223 -15.05 12.63 7.31
N ARG A 224 -16.12 12.60 6.52
CA ARG A 224 -17.05 11.45 6.45
C ARG A 224 -16.37 10.21 5.86
N ILE A 225 -15.67 10.33 4.74
CA ILE A 225 -15.02 9.21 4.04
C ILE A 225 -13.94 8.58 4.92
N PHE A 226 -13.02 9.40 5.45
CA PHE A 226 -11.79 8.91 6.06
C PHE A 226 -11.84 8.88 7.59
N GLY A 227 -12.68 9.70 8.23
CA GLY A 227 -12.67 9.89 9.67
C GLY A 227 -11.46 10.70 10.15
N THR A 228 -11.36 10.91 11.46
CA THR A 228 -10.49 11.93 12.05
C THR A 228 -9.18 11.40 12.67
N GLY A 229 -8.99 10.07 12.64
CA GLY A 229 -7.94 9.41 13.42
C GLY A 229 -6.52 9.36 12.81
N SER A 230 -6.33 9.74 11.54
CA SER A 230 -5.03 9.62 10.88
C SER A 230 -4.20 10.91 10.97
N LYS A 231 -2.87 10.77 10.93
CA LYS A 231 -1.95 11.91 10.90
C LYS A 231 -2.19 12.78 9.67
N GLU A 232 -2.39 12.15 8.51
CA GLU A 232 -2.64 12.83 7.23
C GLU A 232 -3.93 13.65 7.27
N TYR A 233 -4.94 13.20 8.03
CA TYR A 233 -6.17 13.97 8.23
C TYR A 233 -5.93 15.22 9.07
N ARG A 234 -5.10 15.14 10.12
CA ARG A 234 -4.76 16.33 10.93
C ARG A 234 -4.10 17.43 10.11
N GLU A 235 -3.30 17.06 9.11
CA GLU A 235 -2.68 18.03 8.19
C GLU A 235 -3.72 18.75 7.31
N ILE A 236 -4.81 18.05 6.91
CA ILE A 236 -5.95 18.65 6.21
C ILE A 236 -6.71 19.60 7.13
N GLU A 237 -6.95 19.19 8.37
CA GLU A 237 -7.63 19.99 9.37
C GLU A 237 -6.87 21.29 9.69
N GLU A 238 -5.55 21.23 9.79
CA GLU A 238 -4.69 22.40 9.93
C GLU A 238 -4.79 23.37 8.74
N GLU A 239 -4.94 22.86 7.52
CA GLU A 239 -5.13 23.68 6.32
C GLU A 239 -6.48 24.40 6.31
N ILE A 240 -7.54 23.71 6.72
CA ILE A 240 -8.86 24.34 6.88
C ILE A 240 -8.87 25.36 8.01
N LYS A 241 -8.17 25.08 9.12
CA LYS A 241 -8.05 26.04 10.22
C LYS A 241 -7.40 27.35 9.75
N LYS A 242 -6.27 27.26 9.04
CA LYS A 242 -5.60 28.44 8.47
C LYS A 242 -6.49 29.19 7.50
N PHE A 243 -7.20 28.46 6.64
CA PHE A 243 -8.17 29.05 5.72
C PHE A 243 -9.26 29.84 6.46
N ILE A 244 -9.81 29.32 7.56
CA ILE A 244 -10.81 30.02 8.38
C ILE A 244 -10.20 31.27 9.03
N ASP A 245 -9.02 31.14 9.62
CA ASP A 245 -8.33 32.23 10.33
C ASP A 245 -7.97 33.40 9.38
N GLU A 246 -7.60 33.12 8.13
CA GLU A 246 -7.18 34.12 7.14
C GLU A 246 -8.35 34.85 6.44
N LYS A 247 -9.61 34.44 6.67
CA LYS A 247 -10.78 35.01 5.98
C LYS A 247 -11.16 36.41 6.46
N GLU A 248 -11.53 37.27 5.50
CA GLU A 248 -12.04 38.61 5.77
C GLU A 248 -13.48 38.58 6.32
N ASN A 249 -13.84 39.60 7.12
CA ASN A 249 -15.17 39.73 7.75
C ASN A 249 -16.35 39.72 6.76
N LYS A 250 -16.15 40.09 5.49
CA LYS A 250 -17.22 40.12 4.47
C LYS A 250 -17.70 38.71 4.06
N ASP A 251 -16.85 37.71 4.25
CA ASP A 251 -17.10 36.30 3.94
C ASP A 251 -17.61 35.50 5.16
N GLU A 252 -17.61 36.14 6.33
CA GLU A 252 -17.88 35.54 7.65
C GLU A 252 -19.28 34.93 7.73
N ASP A 253 -20.30 35.62 7.21
CA ASP A 253 -21.68 35.16 7.28
C ASP A 253 -21.90 33.83 6.54
N LEU A 254 -21.27 33.67 5.38
CA LEU A 254 -21.36 32.42 4.60
C LEU A 254 -20.63 31.29 5.33
N LEU A 255 -19.44 31.57 5.84
CA LEU A 255 -18.62 30.63 6.59
C LEU A 255 -19.34 30.13 7.86
N ILE A 256 -19.89 31.05 8.65
CA ILE A 256 -20.71 30.74 9.83
C ILE A 256 -21.90 29.87 9.43
N LYS A 257 -22.66 30.24 8.40
CA LYS A 257 -23.83 29.47 7.95
C LYS A 257 -23.47 28.03 7.59
N GLN A 258 -22.37 27.81 6.88
CA GLN A 258 -21.92 26.47 6.50
C GLN A 258 -21.46 25.66 7.72
N LEU A 259 -20.67 26.26 8.61
CA LEU A 259 -20.18 25.60 9.83
C LEU A 259 -21.32 25.26 10.80
N ILE A 260 -22.29 26.16 10.99
CA ILE A 260 -23.49 25.90 11.80
C ILE A 260 -24.30 24.76 11.20
N LYS A 261 -24.51 24.79 9.87
CA LYS A 261 -25.27 23.74 9.18
C LYS A 261 -24.65 22.38 9.45
N TYR A 262 -23.33 22.25 9.28
CA TYR A 262 -22.62 21.01 9.55
C TYR A 262 -22.68 20.60 11.03
N ALA A 263 -22.36 21.52 11.94
CA ALA A 263 -22.36 21.23 13.37
C ALA A 263 -23.73 20.76 13.87
N LEU A 264 -24.81 21.45 13.50
CA LEU A 264 -26.16 21.11 13.97
C LEU A 264 -26.74 19.91 13.22
N SER A 265 -26.65 19.89 11.88
CA SER A 265 -27.37 18.90 11.07
C SER A 265 -26.60 17.59 10.95
N ASP A 266 -25.28 17.66 10.77
CA ASP A 266 -24.46 16.46 10.51
C ASP A 266 -23.80 15.90 11.78
N LEU A 267 -23.54 16.75 12.79
CA LEU A 267 -22.91 16.33 14.06
C LEU A 267 -23.86 16.35 15.26
N GLY A 268 -25.03 16.99 15.18
CA GLY A 268 -25.94 17.14 16.32
C GLY A 268 -25.34 17.94 17.49
N LEU A 269 -24.41 18.85 17.22
CA LEU A 269 -23.67 19.62 18.22
C LEU A 269 -24.46 20.80 18.75
N ASN A 270 -24.64 20.87 20.07
CA ASN A 270 -25.13 22.09 20.72
C ASN A 270 -24.02 23.15 20.76
N LEU A 271 -24.14 24.16 19.90
CA LEU A 271 -23.14 25.23 19.79
C LEU A 271 -23.23 26.22 20.96
N ASN A 272 -22.09 26.54 21.55
CA ASN A 272 -21.94 27.54 22.59
C ASN A 272 -21.03 28.69 22.11
N ILE A 273 -21.63 29.83 21.73
CA ILE A 273 -20.90 30.98 21.20
C ILE A 273 -20.71 32.02 22.30
N LYS A 274 -19.46 32.41 22.55
CA LYS A 274 -19.08 33.38 23.57
C LYS A 274 -18.71 34.73 22.94
N ARG A 275 -18.95 35.81 23.69
CA ARG A 275 -18.48 37.16 23.34
C ARG A 275 -17.12 37.41 23.99
N ASP A 276 -16.09 36.72 23.51
CA ASP A 276 -14.72 36.78 24.03
C ASP A 276 -13.73 37.51 23.08
N GLY A 277 -14.24 38.11 22.01
CA GLY A 277 -13.45 38.83 21.01
C GLY A 277 -12.95 37.95 19.85
N ARG A 278 -13.11 36.63 19.91
CA ARG A 278 -12.81 35.71 18.79
C ARG A 278 -13.94 35.68 17.77
N ARG A 279 -13.61 35.36 16.52
CA ARG A 279 -14.60 35.25 15.43
C ARG A 279 -15.54 34.07 15.69
N VAL A 280 -16.79 34.21 15.26
CA VAL A 280 -17.81 33.17 15.50
C VAL A 280 -17.48 31.91 14.71
N ALA A 281 -16.96 32.03 13.48
CA ALA A 281 -16.52 30.90 12.69
C ALA A 281 -15.42 30.08 13.38
N GLU A 282 -14.41 30.76 13.95
CA GLU A 282 -13.33 30.12 14.73
C GLU A 282 -13.88 29.34 15.92
N GLN A 283 -14.79 29.96 16.69
CA GLN A 283 -15.41 29.32 17.85
C GLN A 283 -16.25 28.08 17.48
N ILE A 284 -16.94 28.11 16.34
CA ILE A 284 -17.71 26.95 15.85
C ILE A 284 -16.75 25.85 15.39
N PHE A 285 -15.73 26.21 14.62
CA PHE A 285 -14.76 25.24 14.11
C PHE A 285 -13.99 24.56 15.24
N GLU A 286 -13.56 25.30 16.27
CA GLU A 286 -12.96 24.73 17.47
C GLU A 286 -13.89 23.73 18.17
N GLN A 287 -15.20 24.02 18.25
CA GLN A 287 -16.17 23.09 18.84
C GLN A 287 -16.34 21.82 18.00
N ILE A 288 -16.35 21.94 16.67
CA ILE A 288 -16.37 20.80 15.75
C ILE A 288 -15.12 19.93 15.93
N THR A 289 -13.93 20.54 15.93
CA THR A 289 -12.66 19.86 16.16
C THR A 289 -12.62 19.20 17.53
N LYS A 290 -12.98 19.93 18.59
CA LYS A 290 -12.97 19.40 19.96
C LYS A 290 -13.93 18.24 20.12
N HIS A 291 -15.11 18.29 19.49
CA HIS A 291 -16.02 17.15 19.47
C HIS A 291 -15.39 15.92 18.81
N ASN A 292 -14.71 16.12 17.67
CA ASN A 292 -13.97 15.06 16.99
C ASN A 292 -12.79 14.51 17.82
N GLU A 293 -12.14 15.34 18.64
CA GLU A 293 -11.02 14.97 19.51
C GLU A 293 -11.44 14.32 20.84
N GLU A 294 -12.52 14.78 21.49
CA GLU A 294 -13.06 14.21 22.74
C GLU A 294 -13.56 12.78 22.52
N LEU A 295 -14.11 12.53 21.33
CA LEU A 295 -14.34 11.21 20.80
C LEU A 295 -13.05 10.35 20.78
N CYS A 296 -11.89 10.92 20.47
CA CYS A 296 -10.62 10.19 20.41
C CYS A 296 -9.96 9.96 21.80
N ASN A 297 -10.14 10.85 22.78
CA ASN A 297 -9.35 10.85 24.02
C ASN A 297 -9.98 10.08 25.20
N ASN A 298 -11.26 9.71 25.14
CA ASN A 298 -11.96 9.06 26.27
C ASN A 298 -11.68 7.56 26.47
N GLY A 299 -10.57 7.01 25.95
CA GLY A 299 -10.11 5.65 26.25
C GLY A 299 -11.04 4.50 25.81
N ASN A 300 -12.19 4.80 25.22
CA ASN A 300 -13.04 3.81 24.58
C ASN A 300 -12.44 3.46 23.22
N ILE A 301 -12.04 2.20 23.06
CA ILE A 301 -11.51 1.60 21.82
C ILE A 301 -12.40 1.84 20.57
N PHE A 302 -13.65 2.29 20.77
CA PHE A 302 -14.66 2.45 19.72
C PHE A 302 -14.91 3.89 19.25
N THR A 303 -14.23 4.91 19.78
CA THR A 303 -14.75 6.29 19.67
C THR A 303 -13.97 7.24 18.75
N VAL A 304 -12.96 6.81 17.99
CA VAL A 304 -12.53 7.62 16.82
C VAL A 304 -13.69 7.65 15.84
N LYS A 305 -14.12 8.83 15.33
CA LYS A 305 -15.12 8.89 14.25
C LYS A 305 -14.56 8.10 13.07
N ARG A 306 -15.02 6.86 12.92
CA ARG A 306 -14.53 5.95 11.90
C ARG A 306 -14.97 6.50 10.55
N GLY A 307 -14.07 6.56 9.59
CA GLY A 307 -14.47 6.90 8.23
C GLY A 307 -15.55 5.92 7.73
N ARG A 308 -16.45 6.40 6.88
CA ARG A 308 -17.44 5.57 6.18
C ARG A 308 -16.77 4.61 5.19
N ALA A 309 -15.57 4.92 4.71
CA ALA A 309 -14.82 4.05 3.80
C ALA A 309 -13.95 3.02 4.53
N VAL A 310 -14.07 1.76 4.10
CA VAL A 310 -13.24 0.62 4.48
C VAL A 310 -12.27 0.33 3.34
N PHE A 311 -10.97 0.39 3.64
CA PHE A 311 -9.90 0.20 2.66
C PHE A 311 -9.33 -1.20 2.80
N TYR A 312 -9.43 -2.00 1.75
CA TYR A 312 -8.91 -3.37 1.73
C TYR A 312 -7.44 -3.40 1.31
N PRO A 313 -6.66 -4.42 1.73
CA PRO A 313 -5.31 -4.58 1.25
C PRO A 313 -5.26 -4.96 -0.24
N THR A 314 -4.08 -4.86 -0.84
CA THR A 314 -3.78 -5.40 -2.17
C THR A 314 -2.58 -6.31 -2.05
N TYR A 315 -2.68 -7.54 -2.55
CA TYR A 315 -1.60 -8.52 -2.54
C TYR A 315 -0.92 -8.61 -3.90
N PHE A 316 0.37 -8.96 -3.90
CA PHE A 316 1.12 -9.22 -5.12
C PHE A 316 1.82 -10.58 -5.09
N GLU A 317 1.94 -11.15 -6.27
CA GLU A 317 2.49 -12.50 -6.47
C GLU A 317 3.97 -12.45 -6.81
N GLU A 318 4.49 -11.28 -7.14
CA GLU A 318 5.84 -11.12 -7.68
C GLU A 318 6.70 -10.21 -6.81
N VAL A 319 7.96 -10.62 -6.63
CA VAL A 319 9.04 -9.76 -6.09
C VAL A 319 10.20 -9.68 -7.08
N SER A 320 10.93 -8.58 -7.03
CA SER A 320 12.16 -8.34 -7.78
C SER A 320 13.17 -7.61 -6.90
N LEU A 321 14.39 -7.44 -7.40
CA LEU A 321 15.47 -6.71 -6.74
C LEU A 321 15.86 -5.48 -7.57
N GLU A 322 15.73 -4.30 -6.97
CA GLU A 322 16.18 -3.03 -7.53
C GLU A 322 17.41 -2.51 -6.82
N VAL A 323 18.23 -1.74 -7.53
CA VAL A 323 19.49 -1.20 -7.00
C VAL A 323 19.54 0.30 -7.22
N ILE A 324 19.71 1.05 -6.13
CA ILE A 324 19.99 2.48 -6.18
C ILE A 324 21.45 2.68 -5.77
N ASN A 325 22.26 3.29 -6.64
CA ASN A 325 23.63 3.67 -6.33
C ASN A 325 23.74 5.19 -6.19
N PRO A 326 23.76 5.76 -4.98
CA PRO A 326 23.94 7.19 -4.79
C PRO A 326 25.32 7.63 -5.31
N HIS A 327 25.35 8.65 -6.16
CA HIS A 327 26.57 9.23 -6.70
C HIS A 327 26.95 10.49 -5.93
N ASN A 328 28.23 10.62 -5.60
CA ASN A 328 28.76 11.88 -5.09
C ASN A 328 28.80 12.91 -6.23
N ARG A 329 28.17 14.07 -6.04
CA ARG A 329 28.05 15.11 -7.09
C ARG A 329 29.40 15.66 -7.56
N ASN A 330 30.39 15.73 -6.67
CA ASN A 330 31.70 16.31 -6.96
C ASN A 330 32.60 15.33 -7.73
N THR A 331 32.60 14.06 -7.33
CA THR A 331 33.49 13.04 -7.92
C THR A 331 32.81 12.23 -9.02
N LYS A 332 31.49 12.33 -9.16
CA LYS A 332 30.62 11.51 -10.02
C LYS A 332 30.72 10.00 -9.76
N ALA A 333 31.53 9.57 -8.80
CA ALA A 333 31.71 8.17 -8.42
C ALA A 333 30.48 7.68 -7.64
N GLY A 334 30.05 6.45 -7.95
CA GLY A 334 29.06 5.74 -7.15
C GLY A 334 29.66 5.41 -5.78
N SER A 335 28.84 5.48 -4.74
CA SER A 335 29.25 5.16 -3.38
C SER A 335 29.06 3.66 -3.12
N SER A 336 28.02 3.30 -2.35
CA SER A 336 27.64 1.91 -2.10
C SER A 336 26.27 1.64 -2.71
N PRO A 337 26.11 0.62 -3.57
CA PRO A 337 24.81 0.23 -4.09
C PRO A 337 23.90 -0.21 -2.94
N ILE A 338 22.69 0.33 -2.93
CA ILE A 338 21.63 0.04 -1.96
C ILE A 338 20.61 -0.85 -2.67
N TYR A 339 20.39 -2.03 -2.12
CA TYR A 339 19.47 -3.02 -2.67
C TYR A 339 18.08 -2.88 -2.03
N TYR A 340 17.05 -3.01 -2.87
CA TYR A 340 15.65 -2.98 -2.48
C TYR A 340 14.96 -4.20 -3.04
N GLU A 341 14.33 -4.99 -2.18
CA GLU A 341 13.30 -5.90 -2.65
C GLU A 341 12.07 -5.07 -2.98
N VAL A 342 11.43 -5.32 -4.12
CA VAL A 342 10.30 -4.53 -4.62
C VAL A 342 9.27 -5.45 -5.24
N VAL A 343 8.04 -4.94 -5.40
CA VAL A 343 7.11 -5.52 -6.38
C VAL A 343 7.48 -4.95 -7.75
N PRO A 344 7.73 -5.78 -8.77
CA PRO A 344 8.23 -5.31 -10.05
C PRO A 344 7.17 -4.53 -10.85
N SER A 345 7.65 -3.67 -11.75
CA SER A 345 6.81 -3.06 -12.78
C SER A 345 6.10 -4.13 -13.61
N GLY A 346 4.90 -3.81 -14.06
CA GLY A 346 4.00 -4.69 -14.78
C GLY A 346 3.20 -5.66 -13.91
N SER A 347 3.43 -5.69 -12.59
CA SER A 347 2.57 -6.45 -11.68
C SER A 347 1.21 -5.78 -11.58
N GLU A 348 0.17 -6.59 -11.42
CA GLU A 348 -1.20 -6.13 -11.33
C GLU A 348 -1.73 -6.32 -9.92
N GLY A 349 -2.71 -5.49 -9.56
CA GLY A 349 -3.41 -5.58 -8.28
C GLY A 349 -4.79 -4.95 -8.38
N PHE A 350 -5.55 -5.07 -7.30
CA PHE A 350 -6.88 -4.48 -7.18
C PHE A 350 -6.93 -3.49 -6.04
N VAL A 351 -7.58 -2.35 -6.27
CA VAL A 351 -8.06 -1.46 -5.20
C VAL A 351 -9.50 -1.82 -4.93
N GLN A 352 -9.80 -2.22 -3.70
CA GLN A 352 -11.18 -2.42 -3.24
C GLN A 352 -11.46 -1.51 -2.06
N ILE A 353 -12.55 -0.74 -2.18
CA ILE A 353 -13.02 0.16 -1.12
C ILE A 353 -14.52 -0.03 -0.98
N VAL A 354 -14.99 -0.20 0.25
CA VAL A 354 -16.42 -0.27 0.57
C VAL A 354 -16.80 0.94 1.42
N TYR A 355 -17.81 1.69 0.99
CA TYR A 355 -18.37 2.81 1.73
C TYR A 355 -19.66 2.38 2.44
N ILE A 356 -19.75 2.68 3.74
CA ILE A 356 -20.88 2.34 4.60
C ILE A 356 -21.27 3.59 5.41
N PRO A 357 -22.42 4.23 5.13
CA PRO A 357 -22.87 5.43 5.85
C PRO A 357 -23.50 5.08 7.20
N TYR A 358 -22.76 4.39 8.07
CA TYR A 358 -23.27 3.82 9.32
C TYR A 358 -23.77 4.87 10.34
N ASP A 359 -23.28 6.11 10.25
CA ASP A 359 -23.69 7.23 11.10
C ASP A 359 -24.86 8.04 10.52
N ALA A 360 -25.32 7.70 9.31
CA ALA A 360 -26.35 8.45 8.59
C ALA A 360 -27.77 7.92 8.77
N ILE A 361 -27.99 6.95 9.67
CA ILE A 361 -29.29 6.28 9.89
C ILE A 361 -30.39 7.29 10.27
N VAL A 362 -30.01 8.42 10.88
CA VAL A 362 -30.93 9.48 11.33
C VAL A 362 -31.18 10.58 10.30
N LEU A 363 -30.47 10.57 9.16
CA LEU A 363 -30.63 11.59 8.13
C LEU A 363 -31.89 11.32 7.29
N SER A 364 -32.46 12.38 6.71
CA SER A 364 -33.49 12.19 5.70
C SER A 364 -32.91 11.52 4.44
N LYS A 365 -33.76 10.83 3.68
CA LYS A 365 -33.35 10.16 2.43
C LYS A 365 -32.65 11.13 1.46
N GLU A 366 -33.20 12.33 1.28
CA GLU A 366 -32.64 13.35 0.37
C GLU A 366 -31.25 13.83 0.82
N GLU A 367 -31.02 13.98 2.12
CA GLU A 367 -29.71 14.40 2.66
C GLU A 367 -28.68 13.29 2.55
N LEU A 368 -29.08 12.05 2.83
CA LEU A 368 -28.24 10.88 2.64
C LEU A 368 -27.78 10.76 1.19
N GLU A 369 -28.70 10.83 0.22
CA GLU A 369 -28.40 10.76 -1.21
C GLU A 369 -27.40 11.85 -1.64
N LYS A 370 -27.59 13.09 -1.17
CA LYS A 370 -26.67 14.20 -1.45
C LYS A 370 -25.27 13.95 -0.88
N GLN A 371 -25.17 13.45 0.35
CA GLN A 371 -23.88 13.14 0.96
C GLN A 371 -23.19 12.00 0.22
N VAL A 372 -23.91 10.91 -0.07
CA VAL A 372 -23.39 9.72 -0.73
C VAL A 372 -22.90 10.05 -2.14
N GLU A 373 -23.66 10.80 -2.93
CA GLU A 373 -23.27 11.17 -4.29
C GLU A 373 -22.01 12.06 -4.31
N LEU A 374 -21.94 13.03 -3.39
CA LEU A 374 -20.75 13.87 -3.25
C LEU A 374 -19.53 13.04 -2.81
N ASP A 375 -19.70 12.19 -1.78
CA ASP A 375 -18.63 11.36 -1.23
C ASP A 375 -18.11 10.34 -2.27
N ARG A 376 -19.02 9.72 -3.03
CA ARG A 376 -18.71 8.81 -4.14
C ARG A 376 -17.87 9.50 -5.20
N ARG A 377 -18.30 10.67 -5.68
CA ARG A 377 -17.58 11.46 -6.71
C ARG A 377 -16.20 11.90 -6.24
N ILE A 378 -16.09 12.39 -5.00
CA ILE A 378 -14.80 12.80 -4.43
C ILE A 378 -13.89 11.58 -4.34
N LEU A 379 -14.35 10.47 -3.75
CA LEU A 379 -13.55 9.27 -3.57
C LEU A 379 -13.08 8.68 -4.91
N GLU A 380 -13.96 8.62 -5.92
CA GLU A 380 -13.59 8.18 -7.27
C GLU A 380 -12.47 9.05 -7.86
N GLY A 381 -12.64 10.38 -7.80
CA GLY A 381 -11.65 11.33 -8.28
C GLY A 381 -10.34 11.30 -7.50
N LEU A 382 -10.34 10.86 -6.24
CA LEU A 382 -9.14 10.66 -5.44
C LEU A 382 -8.42 9.36 -5.80
N ILE A 383 -9.15 8.27 -6.06
CA ILE A 383 -8.58 7.00 -6.48
C ILE A 383 -7.79 7.17 -7.78
N ARG A 384 -8.41 7.78 -8.80
CA ARG A 384 -7.75 8.05 -10.09
C ARG A 384 -6.50 8.90 -9.91
N TYR A 385 -6.65 10.04 -9.24
CA TYR A 385 -5.53 10.96 -9.02
C TYR A 385 -4.37 10.33 -8.24
N ALA A 386 -4.67 9.55 -7.19
CA ALA A 386 -3.64 8.95 -6.38
C ALA A 386 -2.85 7.85 -7.13
N ILE A 387 -3.54 7.04 -7.93
CA ILE A 387 -2.94 5.95 -8.71
C ILE A 387 -2.13 6.51 -9.89
N GLU A 388 -2.71 7.41 -10.67
CA GLU A 388 -2.15 7.85 -11.96
C GLU A 388 -1.11 8.97 -11.80
N GLU A 389 -1.25 9.86 -10.80
CA GLU A 389 -0.39 11.06 -10.67
C GLU A 389 0.60 10.98 -9.50
N ILE A 390 0.17 10.51 -8.32
CA ILE A 390 1.01 10.55 -7.10
C ILE A 390 1.96 9.37 -7.01
N GLY A 391 1.47 8.16 -7.28
CA GLY A 391 2.18 6.90 -7.10
C GLY A 391 2.06 6.33 -5.68
N ILE A 392 2.13 5.00 -5.61
CA ILE A 392 1.81 4.18 -4.45
C ILE A 392 3.07 3.86 -3.61
N GLY A 393 2.99 4.07 -2.30
CA GLY A 393 4.05 3.67 -1.37
C GLY A 393 5.20 4.67 -1.25
N ALA A 394 6.42 4.15 -1.11
CA ALA A 394 7.64 4.92 -0.86
C ALA A 394 8.42 5.19 -2.14
N LYS A 395 9.37 6.14 -2.06
CA LYS A 395 10.26 6.54 -3.17
C LYS A 395 9.51 7.08 -4.41
N THR A 396 8.29 7.58 -4.25
CA THR A 396 7.51 8.24 -5.32
C THR A 396 8.24 9.40 -6.00
N LYS A 397 9.08 10.14 -5.25
CA LYS A 397 9.97 11.18 -5.82
C LYS A 397 11.02 10.64 -6.81
N LEU A 398 11.34 9.34 -6.75
CA LEU A 398 12.19 8.64 -7.72
C LEU A 398 11.37 7.95 -8.82
N GLY A 399 10.07 8.23 -8.88
CA GLY A 399 9.15 7.66 -9.87
C GLY A 399 8.61 6.27 -9.52
N TRP A 400 8.84 5.75 -8.31
CA TRP A 400 8.36 4.43 -7.88
C TRP A 400 6.86 4.46 -7.53
N GLY A 401 6.21 3.31 -7.69
CA GLY A 401 4.80 3.10 -7.37
C GLY A 401 3.80 3.72 -8.35
N LYS A 402 4.24 4.24 -9.49
CA LYS A 402 3.30 4.73 -10.52
C LYS A 402 2.51 3.57 -11.09
N ALA A 403 1.24 3.80 -11.37
CA ALA A 403 0.33 2.78 -11.85
C ALA A 403 -0.73 3.38 -12.77
N THR A 404 -1.29 2.53 -13.62
CA THR A 404 -2.38 2.87 -14.53
C THR A 404 -3.57 1.98 -14.22
N ILE A 405 -4.77 2.57 -14.13
CA ILE A 405 -6.03 1.82 -13.99
C ILE A 405 -6.32 1.13 -15.33
N ILE A 406 -6.56 -0.18 -15.28
CA ILE A 406 -6.92 -0.97 -16.46
C ILE A 406 -8.41 -0.80 -16.70
N LYS A 407 -8.76 0.02 -17.70
CA LYS A 407 -10.15 0.16 -18.18
C LYS A 407 -10.53 -1.09 -18.99
N SER A 408 -11.14 -2.10 -18.36
CA SER A 408 -11.92 -3.11 -19.08
C SER A 408 -13.39 -2.73 -19.05
N SER A 409 -14.10 -3.11 -20.11
CA SER A 409 -15.56 -2.93 -20.26
C SER A 409 -16.39 -3.88 -19.39
N GLU A 410 -15.74 -4.81 -18.67
CA GLU A 410 -16.37 -5.85 -17.85
C GLU A 410 -15.83 -5.91 -16.40
N ASP A 411 -14.72 -5.22 -16.05
CA ASP A 411 -14.08 -5.27 -14.72
C ASP A 411 -13.85 -3.89 -14.06
N ASN A 412 -14.71 -2.89 -14.31
CA ASN A 412 -14.69 -1.65 -13.53
C ASN A 412 -16.09 -1.21 -13.09
N MET A 413 -16.41 -1.45 -11.82
CA MET A 413 -17.55 -0.85 -11.13
C MET A 413 -17.20 0.54 -10.59
N GLU A 414 -17.64 1.56 -11.32
CA GLU A 414 -17.67 2.94 -10.85
C GLU A 414 -18.87 3.15 -9.90
N GLY A 415 -18.71 2.78 -8.62
CA GLY A 415 -19.63 3.18 -7.56
C GLY A 415 -21.02 2.55 -7.67
N VAL A 416 -21.08 1.22 -7.56
CA VAL A 416 -22.35 0.50 -7.48
C VAL A 416 -22.92 0.64 -6.08
N GLY A 417 -24.13 1.17 -5.98
CA GLY A 417 -24.91 1.32 -4.75
C GLY A 417 -26.35 0.86 -4.97
N ASP A 418 -27.07 0.63 -3.87
CA ASP A 418 -28.51 0.38 -3.91
C ASP A 418 -29.26 1.67 -4.28
N GLU A 419 -30.06 1.63 -5.34
CA GLU A 419 -31.02 2.69 -5.72
C GLU A 419 -32.15 2.86 -4.68
#